data_AF-A0A4U1BNF6-F1
#
_entry.id   AF-A0A4U1BNF6-F1
#
_cell.length_a   1.000
_cell.length_b   1.000
_cell.length_c   1.000
_cell.angle_alpha   90.00
_cell.angle_beta   90.00
_cell.angle_gamma   90.00
#
_symmetry.space_group_name_H-M   'P 1'
#
loop_
_entity.id
_entity.type
_entity.pdbx_description
1 polymer ?
#
loop_
_entity_poly.entity_id
_entity_poly.type
_entity_poly.pdbx_seq_one_letter_code
_entity_poly.pdbx_strand_id
1 'polypeptide(L)'
;MGFGNVKARLDSRVFAQLGDALSINGQPVAGVIEDSVIDLGDAEQLALVLKVPKALAVGITRGTLVKDGTASYKVAELLTPQDGLAWFELKEA
;
A
#
# COMPACT_ATOMS: atom_id res chain seq x y z
N MET A 1 -19.22 33.29 -19.58
CA MET A 1 -18.05 32.42 -19.84
C MET A 1 -17.11 32.52 -18.64
N GLY A 2 -16.67 31.38 -18.08
CA GLY A 2 -15.45 31.30 -17.26
C GLY A 2 -15.61 30.96 -15.77
N PHE A 3 -15.67 29.66 -15.46
CA PHE A 3 -15.04 28.99 -14.30
C PHE A 3 -14.94 27.52 -14.73
N GLY A 4 -13.80 26.90 -15.01
CA GLY A 4 -12.52 26.99 -14.32
C GLY A 4 -12.36 25.77 -13.41
N ASN A 5 -12.04 24.61 -14.01
CA ASN A 5 -11.51 23.39 -13.38
C ASN A 5 -12.06 22.98 -12.01
N VAL A 6 -13.13 22.18 -12.01
CA VAL A 6 -13.41 21.23 -10.91
C VAL A 6 -12.91 19.85 -11.35
N LYS A 7 -11.58 19.69 -11.42
CA LYS A 7 -10.93 18.38 -11.61
C LYS A 7 -9.92 18.22 -10.48
N ALA A 8 -10.00 17.12 -9.76
CA ALA A 8 -9.09 16.70 -8.68
C ALA A 8 -9.28 17.33 -7.29
N ARG A 9 -10.48 17.21 -6.70
CA ARG A 9 -10.62 17.24 -5.22
C ARG A 9 -11.38 16.03 -4.64
N LEU A 10 -11.63 15.00 -5.45
CA LEU A 10 -12.44 13.85 -5.05
C LEU A 10 -11.66 12.55 -4.82
N ASP A 11 -10.37 12.47 -5.17
CA ASP A 11 -9.58 11.24 -4.99
C ASP A 11 -8.74 11.21 -3.71
N SER A 12 -8.46 12.35 -3.07
CA SER A 12 -7.62 12.38 -1.87
C SER A 12 -8.35 12.10 -0.56
N ARG A 13 -9.69 12.13 -0.56
CA ARG A 13 -10.52 11.87 0.65
C ARG A 13 -10.99 10.43 0.78
N VAL A 14 -11.06 9.69 -0.33
CA VAL A 14 -11.52 8.28 -0.32
C VAL A 14 -10.41 7.36 0.23
N PHE A 15 -9.14 7.67 0.00
CA PHE A 15 -8.02 6.95 0.63
C PHE A 15 -7.75 7.35 2.09
N ALA A 16 -8.33 8.44 2.59
CA ALA A 16 -8.02 8.98 3.92
C ALA A 16 -8.95 8.47 5.04
N GLN A 17 -9.97 7.68 4.72
CA GLN A 17 -11.00 7.26 5.70
C GLN A 17 -11.15 5.74 5.87
N LEU A 18 -10.42 4.91 5.12
CA LEU A 18 -10.62 3.45 5.14
C LEU A 18 -9.38 2.60 5.39
N GLY A 19 -8.19 3.21 5.52
CA GLY A 19 -7.02 2.52 6.05
C GLY A 19 -6.78 3.01 7.48
N ASP A 20 -6.76 2.09 8.44
CA ASP A 20 -6.10 2.32 9.72
C ASP A 20 -4.75 3.03 9.50
N ALA A 21 -4.31 3.83 10.48
CA ALA A 21 -3.17 4.73 10.32
C ALA A 21 -1.85 3.96 10.01
N LEU A 22 -1.63 3.66 8.74
CA LEU A 22 -0.47 2.91 8.26
C LEU A 22 0.78 3.74 8.42
N SER A 23 1.76 3.19 9.12
CA SER A 23 3.06 3.83 9.31
C SER A 23 4.17 2.99 8.72
N ILE A 24 4.92 3.54 7.77
CA ILE A 24 6.04 2.88 7.11
C ILE A 24 7.30 3.62 7.51
N ASN A 25 8.25 2.95 8.15
CA ASN A 25 9.45 3.57 8.74
C ASN A 25 9.11 4.78 9.66
N GLY A 26 7.96 4.75 10.33
CA GLY A 26 7.52 5.83 11.22
C GLY A 26 6.87 7.02 10.50
N GLN A 27 6.71 6.97 9.18
CA GLN A 27 5.97 7.99 8.42
C GLN A 27 4.55 7.49 8.11
N PRO A 28 3.51 8.32 8.27
CA PRO A 28 2.15 7.95 7.87
C PRO A 28 2.08 7.86 6.34
N VAL A 29 1.65 6.71 5.82
CA VAL A 29 1.53 6.46 4.38
C VAL A 29 0.10 6.12 4.03
N ALA A 30 -0.42 6.73 2.97
CA ALA A 30 -1.70 6.34 2.39
C ALA A 30 -1.53 5.02 1.63
N GLY A 31 -2.10 3.95 2.19
CA GLY A 31 -2.05 2.61 1.64
C GLY A 31 -3.21 1.77 2.17
N VAL A 32 -3.27 0.53 1.70
CA VAL A 32 -4.22 -0.48 2.18
C VAL A 32 -3.45 -1.77 2.41
N ILE A 33 -3.72 -2.44 3.52
CA ILE A 33 -3.29 -3.81 3.76
C ILE A 33 -4.51 -4.71 3.59
N GLU A 34 -4.35 -5.77 2.81
CA GLU A 34 -5.39 -6.77 2.62
C GLU A 34 -4.77 -8.15 2.34
N ASP A 35 -5.51 -9.20 2.69
CA ASP A 35 -5.25 -10.55 2.19
C ASP A 35 -5.51 -10.61 0.68
N SER A 36 -4.48 -10.94 -0.09
CA SER A 36 -4.57 -11.13 -1.53
C SER A 36 -3.96 -12.47 -1.92
N VAL A 37 -4.57 -13.12 -2.90
CA VAL A 37 -3.98 -14.29 -3.54
C VAL A 37 -2.93 -13.79 -4.52
N ILE A 38 -1.68 -14.15 -4.27
CA ILE A 38 -0.56 -13.84 -5.16
C ILE A 38 -0.27 -15.07 -6.00
N ASP A 39 -0.22 -14.88 -7.32
CA ASP A 39 0.26 -15.89 -8.25
C ASP A 39 1.80 -15.85 -8.27
N LEU A 40 2.41 -16.94 -7.80
CA LEU A 40 3.87 -17.12 -7.77
C LEU A 40 4.36 -17.99 -8.95
N GLY A 41 3.58 -18.10 -10.03
CA GLY A 41 3.87 -18.90 -11.21
C GLY A 41 3.48 -20.37 -11.09
N ASP A 42 3.97 -21.06 -10.05
CA ASP A 42 3.70 -22.50 -9.83
C ASP A 42 2.67 -22.76 -8.72
N ALA A 43 2.32 -21.74 -7.94
CA ALA A 43 1.35 -21.83 -6.85
C ALA A 43 0.66 -20.49 -6.60
N GLU A 44 -0.63 -20.56 -6.28
CA GLU A 44 -1.39 -19.47 -5.70
C GLU A 44 -1.19 -19.48 -4.18
N GLN A 45 -0.74 -18.37 -3.61
CA GLN A 45 -0.55 -18.23 -2.16
C GLN A 45 -1.39 -17.09 -1.62
N LEU A 46 -2.17 -17.36 -0.57
CA LEU A 46 -2.77 -16.31 0.26
C LEU A 46 -1.68 -15.63 1.07
N ALA A 47 -1.51 -14.32 0.88
CA ALA A 47 -0.55 -13.53 1.62
C ALA A 47 -1.11 -12.14 1.91
N LEU A 48 -0.59 -11.54 2.98
CA LEU A 48 -0.86 -10.15 3.32
C LEU A 48 -0.10 -9.25 2.35
N VAL A 49 -0.82 -8.37 1.68
CA VAL A 49 -0.25 -7.46 0.69
C VAL A 49 -0.52 -6.01 1.10
N LEU A 50 0.55 -5.22 1.13
CA LEU A 50 0.47 -3.77 1.22
C LEU A 50 0.38 -3.18 -0.18
N LYS A 51 -0.72 -2.48 -0.46
CA LYS A 51 -0.93 -1.71 -1.69
C LYS A 51 -0.75 -0.23 -1.39
N VAL A 52 0.22 0.40 -2.04
CA VAL A 52 0.48 1.85 -1.92
C VAL A 52 0.63 2.49 -3.30
N PRO A 53 0.29 3.78 -3.48
CA PRO A 53 0.62 4.50 -4.71
C PRO A 53 2.12 4.42 -5.02
N LYS A 54 2.50 4.15 -6.26
CA LYS A 54 3.91 4.00 -6.68
C LYS A 54 4.77 5.21 -6.32
N ALA A 55 4.19 6.41 -6.29
CA ALA A 55 4.87 7.63 -5.86
C ALA A 55 5.27 7.61 -4.36
N LEU A 56 4.52 6.91 -3.52
CA LEU A 56 4.77 6.75 -2.08
C LEU A 56 5.58 5.47 -1.76
N ALA A 57 5.70 4.57 -2.74
CA ALA A 57 6.48 3.33 -2.62
C ALA A 57 8.00 3.58 -2.61
N VAL A 58 8.44 4.80 -2.93
CA VAL A 58 9.84 5.19 -2.98
C VAL A 58 10.46 5.08 -1.59
N GLY A 59 11.43 4.18 -1.42
CA GLY A 59 12.09 3.92 -0.13
C GLY A 59 11.51 2.76 0.67
N ILE A 60 10.44 2.12 0.18
CA ILE A 60 9.97 0.85 0.74
C ILE A 60 10.78 -0.28 0.14
N THR A 61 11.61 -0.91 0.96
CA THR A 61 12.45 -2.04 0.57
C THR A 61 12.15 -3.26 1.42
N ARG A 62 12.62 -4.44 1.00
CA ARG A 62 12.61 -5.64 1.84
C ARG A 62 13.19 -5.35 3.24
N GLY A 63 12.51 -5.81 4.28
CA GLY A 63 12.82 -5.56 5.68
C GLY A 63 12.24 -4.27 6.25
N THR A 64 11.62 -3.41 5.42
CA THR A 64 10.94 -2.19 5.88
C THR A 64 9.83 -2.55 6.84
N LEU A 65 9.75 -1.83 7.96
CA LEU A 65 8.73 -2.05 8.97
C LEU A 65 7.48 -1.24 8.63
N VAL A 66 6.36 -1.95 8.57
CA VAL A 66 5.01 -1.44 8.29
C VAL A 66 4.16 -1.69 9.52
N LYS A 67 3.57 -0.64 10.09
CA LYS A 67 2.67 -0.74 11.22
C LYS A 67 1.26 -0.43 10.78
N ASP A 68 0.34 -1.27 11.22
CA ASP A 68 -1.09 -1.08 11.05
C ASP A 68 -1.72 -1.05 12.44
N GLY A 69 -1.90 0.16 12.97
CA GLY A 69 -2.31 0.34 14.36
C GLY A 69 -1.38 -0.34 15.36
N THR A 70 -1.82 -1.46 15.95
CA THR A 70 -1.08 -2.27 16.92
C THR A 70 -0.27 -3.41 16.29
N ALA A 71 -0.58 -3.80 15.05
CA ALA A 71 0.13 -4.84 14.33
C ALA A 71 1.41 -4.29 13.67
N SER A 72 2.45 -5.12 13.61
CA SER A 72 3.70 -4.79 12.95
C SER A 72 4.07 -5.88 11.96
N TYR A 73 4.39 -5.45 10.74
CA TYR A 73 4.76 -6.28 9.63
C TYR A 73 6.09 -5.83 9.06
N LYS A 74 6.78 -6.74 8.39
CA LYS A 74 7.96 -6.48 7.60
C LYS A 74 7.66 -6.77 6.14
N VAL A 75 8.11 -5.89 5.26
CA VAL A 75 8.08 -6.12 3.82
C VAL A 75 9.00 -7.31 3.52
N ALA A 76 8.42 -8.41 3.06
CA ALA A 76 9.14 -9.61 2.67
C ALA A 76 9.67 -9.50 1.25
N GLU A 77 8.83 -9.02 0.32
CA GLU A 77 9.17 -8.90 -1.10
C GLU A 77 8.35 -7.79 -1.78
N LEU A 78 8.93 -7.18 -2.82
CA LEU A 78 8.19 -6.30 -3.72
C LEU A 78 7.53 -7.17 -4.80
N LEU A 79 6.21 -7.13 -4.85
CA LEU A 79 5.41 -7.79 -5.87
C LEU A 79 5.31 -6.90 -7.11
N THR A 80 4.82 -7.47 -8.21
CA THR A 80 4.67 -6.75 -9.47
C THR A 80 3.73 -5.55 -9.30
N PRO A 81 4.19 -4.31 -9.57
CA PRO A 81 3.33 -3.14 -9.49
C PRO A 81 2.29 -3.18 -10.61
N GLN A 82 1.01 -3.02 -10.26
CA GLN A 82 -0.12 -2.96 -11.20
C GLN A 82 -0.81 -1.60 -11.12
N ASP A 83 -1.28 -1.08 -12.25
CA ASP A 83 -2.16 0.09 -12.33
C ASP A 83 -1.71 1.32 -11.50
N GLY A 84 -0.40 1.58 -11.41
CA GLY A 84 0.15 2.72 -10.67
C GLY A 84 0.24 2.54 -9.16
N LEU A 85 -0.06 1.33 -8.66
CA LEU A 85 0.16 0.89 -7.29
C LEU A 85 1.42 0.01 -7.21
N ALA A 86 2.15 0.12 -6.12
CA ALA A 86 3.19 -0.83 -5.73
C ALA A 86 2.61 -1.77 -4.68
N TRP A 87 2.84 -3.07 -4.88
CA TRP A 87 2.35 -4.12 -4.02
C TRP A 87 3.53 -4.75 -3.31
N PHE A 88 3.41 -4.98 -2.01
CA PHE A 88 4.46 -5.57 -1.21
C PHE A 88 3.90 -6.71 -0.39
N GLU A 89 4.54 -7.88 -0.45
CA GLU A 89 4.22 -8.97 0.47
C GLU A 89 4.69 -8.57 1.88
N LEU A 90 3.79 -8.72 2.84
CA LEU A 90 4.04 -8.48 4.25
C LEU A 90 4.12 -9.81 5.02
N LYS A 91 5.05 -9.87 5.97
CA LYS A 91 5.12 -10.93 6.98
C LYS A 91 5.08 -10.31 8.37
N GLU A 92 4.54 -11.04 9.33
CA GLU A 92 4.53 -10.60 10.73
C GLU A 92 5.96 -10.35 11.23
N ALA A 93 6.18 -9.23 11.93
CA ALA A 93 7.51 -8.69 12.25
C ALA A 93 8.19 -9.33 13.45
#